data_AF-A0A820JA22-F1
#
_entry.id   AF-A0A820JA22-F1
#
_cell.length_a   1.000
_cell.length_b   1.000
_cell.length_c   1.000
_cell.angle_alpha   90.00
_cell.angle_beta   90.00
_cell.angle_gamma   90.00
#
_symmetry.space_group_name_H-M   'P 1'
#
loop_
_entity.id
_entity.type
_entity.pdbx_description
1 polymer ?
#
loop_
_entity_poly.entity_id
_entity_poly.type
_entity_poly.pdbx_seq_one_letter_code
_entity_poly.pdbx_strand_id
1 'polypeptide(L)'
;MGSSATFLRAYIENQNGTFYSRVDHDSITQRYTIPYVIGNTKEEHSRWLRAALIRAVYYCTSVLDFNRERIYLEVSCLANGYTIEFVEKRIEQFFTHFAVLSLRSDLDQQIYKKLRRRLFNFASEQKRMIEKYQELEKKKK
;
A
#
# COMPACT_ATOMS: atom_id res chain seq x y z
N MET A 1 20.76 -7.13 12.99
CA MET A 1 20.23 -8.20 12.11
C MET A 1 19.13 -7.59 11.25
N GLY A 2 19.33 -7.54 9.93
CA GLY A 2 18.35 -6.98 9.00
C GLY A 2 17.44 -8.08 8.44
N SER A 3 16.16 -7.78 8.28
CA SER A 3 15.19 -8.65 7.62
C SER A 3 14.94 -8.15 6.21
N SER A 4 15.10 -9.00 5.19
CA SER A 4 14.74 -8.70 3.81
C SER A 4 13.35 -9.26 3.48
N ALA A 5 12.57 -8.50 2.74
CA ALA A 5 11.29 -8.93 2.18
C ALA A 5 11.24 -8.53 0.72
N THR A 6 10.89 -9.47 -0.16
CA THR A 6 10.76 -9.22 -1.60
C THR A 6 9.49 -8.42 -1.86
N PHE A 7 9.63 -7.19 -2.36
CA PHE A 7 8.52 -6.26 -2.60
C PHE A 7 8.58 -5.80 -4.05
N LEU A 8 7.60 -6.24 -4.87
CA LEU A 8 7.54 -6.14 -6.34
C LEU A 8 8.61 -6.94 -7.10
N ARG A 9 8.16 -7.81 -8.01
CA ARG A 9 9.00 -8.36 -9.09
C ARG A 9 8.95 -7.39 -10.26
N ALA A 10 9.86 -6.42 -10.26
CA ALA A 10 10.07 -5.54 -11.40
C ALA A 10 11.25 -6.07 -12.21
N TYR A 11 11.03 -6.30 -13.50
CA TYR A 11 12.04 -6.59 -14.49
C TYR A 11 12.29 -5.32 -15.29
N ILE A 12 13.57 -4.93 -15.42
CA ILE A 12 14.00 -3.80 -16.24
C ILE A 12 15.06 -4.31 -17.21
N GLU A 13 14.85 -4.06 -18.50
CA GLU A 13 15.75 -4.45 -19.57
C GLU A 13 16.03 -3.22 -20.45
N ASN A 14 17.26 -3.08 -20.94
CA ASN A 14 17.61 -2.06 -21.91
C ASN A 14 17.86 -2.75 -23.25
N GLN A 15 16.98 -2.51 -24.23
CA GLN A 15 17.16 -2.97 -25.60
C GLN A 15 17.46 -1.76 -26.48
N ASN A 16 18.69 -1.70 -27.02
CA ASN A 16 19.17 -0.65 -27.93
C ASN A 16 18.96 0.78 -27.43
N GLY A 17 19.21 1.03 -26.14
CA GLY A 17 19.05 2.35 -25.53
C GLY A 17 17.63 2.66 -25.04
N THR A 18 16.68 1.75 -25.26
CA THR A 18 15.30 1.88 -24.78
C THR A 18 15.08 0.98 -23.58
N PHE A 19 14.60 1.55 -22.46
CA PHE A 19 14.29 0.80 -21.26
C PHE A 19 12.88 0.21 -21.33
N TYR A 20 12.79 -1.10 -21.15
CA TYR A 20 11.58 -1.87 -21.02
C TYR A 20 11.43 -2.30 -19.57
N SER A 21 10.30 -1.98 -18.96
CA SER A 21 9.98 -2.44 -17.62
C SER A 21 8.73 -3.30 -17.64
N ARG A 22 8.81 -4.49 -17.03
CA ARG A 22 7.65 -5.35 -16.75
C ARG A 22 7.54 -5.52 -15.24
N VAL A 23 6.34 -5.29 -14.70
CA VAL A 23 6.04 -5.60 -13.30
C VAL A 23 5.21 -6.87 -13.28
N ASP A 24 5.77 -7.95 -12.75
CA ASP A 24 5.02 -9.19 -12.54
C ASP A 24 4.13 -9.00 -11.32
N HIS A 25 2.83 -8.87 -11.60
CA HIS A 25 1.79 -8.80 -10.59
C HIS A 25 1.39 -10.21 -10.16
N ASP A 26 1.90 -10.65 -9.02
CA ASP A 26 1.37 -11.84 -8.36
C ASP A 26 0.09 -11.43 -7.59
N SER A 27 -1.07 -11.77 -8.17
CA SER A 27 -2.40 -11.48 -7.62
C SER A 27 -2.65 -12.13 -6.25
N ILE A 28 -1.78 -13.07 -5.86
CA ILE A 28 -1.82 -13.77 -4.58
C ILE A 28 -1.08 -12.97 -3.50
N THR A 29 0.04 -12.30 -3.84
CA THR A 29 0.80 -11.46 -2.90
C THR A 29 0.41 -9.98 -2.94
N GLN A 30 -0.21 -9.49 -4.02
CA GLN A 30 -0.70 -8.12 -4.14
C GLN A 30 -2.07 -8.10 -4.82
N ARG A 31 -3.13 -7.77 -4.07
CA ARG A 31 -4.48 -7.52 -4.63
C ARG A 31 -4.71 -6.05 -4.95
N TYR A 32 -3.80 -5.42 -5.69
CA TYR A 32 -3.93 -3.99 -5.98
C TYR A 32 -4.27 -3.78 -7.44
N THR A 33 -5.40 -3.11 -7.68
CA THR A 33 -5.76 -2.55 -8.98
C THR A 33 -4.88 -1.33 -9.25
N ILE A 34 -4.32 -1.26 -10.46
CA ILE A 34 -3.56 -0.08 -10.92
C ILE A 34 -4.56 1.09 -10.96
N PRO A 35 -4.28 2.23 -10.31
CA PRO A 35 -5.13 3.39 -10.46
C PRO A 35 -5.05 3.88 -11.91
N TYR A 36 -6.17 4.30 -12.47
CA TYR A 36 -6.24 4.97 -13.78
C TYR A 36 -6.22 4.08 -15.03
N VAL A 37 -6.77 2.87 -14.96
CA VAL A 37 -7.28 2.22 -16.19
C VAL A 37 -8.72 2.69 -16.40
N ILE A 38 -9.03 3.27 -17.57
CA ILE A 38 -10.40 3.59 -17.98
C ILE A 38 -11.24 2.30 -17.83
N GLY A 39 -12.25 2.33 -16.95
CA GLY A 39 -13.14 1.17 -16.71
C GLY A 39 -13.27 0.72 -15.24
N ASN A 40 -12.45 1.23 -14.32
CA ASN A 40 -12.55 0.86 -12.91
C ASN A 40 -13.72 1.56 -12.19
N THR A 41 -14.38 0.88 -11.27
CA THR A 41 -15.52 1.46 -10.53
C THR A 41 -15.04 2.40 -9.41
N LYS A 42 -15.91 3.31 -8.94
CA LYS A 42 -15.61 4.20 -7.80
C LYS A 42 -15.18 3.43 -6.54
N GLU A 43 -15.63 2.20 -6.35
CA GLU A 43 -15.21 1.31 -5.25
C GLU A 43 -13.74 0.88 -5.39
N GLU A 44 -13.27 0.60 -6.60
CA GLU A 44 -11.87 0.23 -6.87
C GLU A 44 -10.93 1.42 -6.66
N HIS A 45 -11.35 2.60 -7.11
CA HIS A 45 -10.67 3.86 -6.83
C HIS A 45 -10.61 4.18 -5.32
N SER A 46 -11.65 3.81 -4.56
CA SER A 46 -11.68 3.96 -3.11
C SER A 46 -10.68 3.05 -2.38
N ARG A 47 -10.34 1.89 -2.96
CA ARG A 47 -9.33 0.97 -2.40
C ARG A 47 -7.91 1.43 -2.69
N TRP A 48 -7.71 2.14 -3.81
CA TRP A 48 -6.39 2.58 -4.23
C TRP A 48 -5.70 3.49 -3.20
N LEU A 49 -6.35 4.56 -2.74
CA LEU A 49 -5.72 5.50 -1.80
C LEU A 49 -5.30 4.81 -0.50
N ARG A 50 -6.17 3.93 0.02
CA ARG A 50 -5.83 3.11 1.19
C ARG A 50 -4.62 2.21 0.93
N ALA A 51 -4.56 1.55 -0.23
CA ALA A 51 -3.43 0.72 -0.61
C ALA A 51 -2.14 1.52 -0.75
N ALA A 52 -2.21 2.72 -1.35
CA ALA A 52 -1.08 3.63 -1.50
C ALA A 52 -0.52 4.07 -0.14
N LEU A 53 -1.40 4.39 0.82
CA LEU A 53 -1.00 4.71 2.20
C LEU A 53 -0.34 3.52 2.91
N ILE A 54 -0.91 2.32 2.79
CA ILE A 54 -0.31 1.11 3.35
C ILE A 54 1.10 0.90 2.78
N ARG A 55 1.27 1.08 1.46
CA ARG A 55 2.55 1.00 0.78
C ARG A 55 3.54 2.04 1.31
N ALA A 56 3.11 3.29 1.46
CA ALA A 56 3.92 4.35 2.06
C ALA A 56 4.41 3.95 3.46
N VAL A 57 3.55 3.32 4.28
CA VAL A 57 3.98 2.80 5.58
C VAL A 57 5.03 1.70 5.47
N TYR A 58 5.05 0.88 4.42
CA TYR A 58 6.09 -0.15 4.29
C TYR A 58 7.47 0.44 4.01
N TYR A 59 7.57 1.40 3.07
CA TYR A 59 8.88 1.90 2.64
C TYR A 59 9.37 3.16 3.37
N CYS A 60 8.49 4.03 3.91
CA CYS A 60 8.92 5.24 4.64
C CYS A 60 9.38 4.91 6.05
N THR A 61 10.68 4.96 6.34
CA THR A 61 11.20 4.59 7.68
C THR A 61 10.91 5.66 8.75
N SER A 62 10.79 6.93 8.36
CA SER A 62 10.44 8.04 9.23
C SER A 62 8.99 8.49 9.06
N VAL A 63 8.42 9.03 10.13
CA VAL A 63 7.08 9.64 10.12
C VAL A 63 7.04 10.89 9.24
N LEU A 64 8.16 11.60 9.10
CA LEU A 64 8.30 12.75 8.22
C LEU A 64 8.21 12.35 6.75
N ASP A 65 8.92 11.29 6.34
CA ASP A 65 8.87 10.78 4.97
C ASP A 65 7.48 10.23 4.64
N PHE A 66 6.86 9.55 5.61
CA PHE A 66 5.48 9.10 5.47
C PHE A 66 4.52 10.27 5.31
N ASN A 67 4.68 11.34 6.09
CA ASN A 67 3.82 12.52 5.99
C ASN A 67 3.98 13.25 4.64
N ARG A 68 5.21 13.34 4.13
CA ARG A 68 5.48 13.90 2.79
C ARG A 68 4.79 13.09 1.71
N GLU A 69 4.90 11.76 1.75
CA GLU A 69 4.22 10.88 0.81
C GLU A 69 2.70 10.97 0.95
N ARG A 70 2.18 11.05 2.18
CA ARG A 70 0.75 11.23 2.45
C ARG A 70 0.22 12.48 1.76
N ILE A 71 0.90 13.62 1.94
CA ILE A 71 0.55 14.89 1.29
C ILE A 71 0.63 14.75 -0.23
N TYR A 72 1.68 14.12 -0.76
CA TYR A 72 1.82 13.87 -2.20
C TYR A 72 0.64 13.06 -2.76
N LEU A 73 0.22 12.01 -2.06
CA LEU A 73 -0.95 11.20 -2.43
C LEU A 73 -2.25 12.00 -2.37
N GLU A 74 -2.44 12.84 -1.34
CA GLU A 74 -3.60 13.72 -1.20
C GLU A 74 -3.67 14.71 -2.38
N VAL A 75 -2.59 15.43 -2.66
CA VAL A 75 -2.50 16.37 -3.80
C VAL A 75 -2.72 15.65 -5.13
N SER A 76 -2.15 14.45 -5.29
CA SER A 76 -2.38 13.63 -6.48
C SER A 76 -3.85 13.28 -6.65
N CYS A 77 -4.57 12.93 -5.58
CA CYS A 77 -6.02 12.71 -5.66
C CYS A 77 -6.73 13.98 -6.12
N LEU A 78 -6.46 15.13 -5.50
CA LEU A 78 -7.12 16.39 -5.85
C LEU A 78 -6.88 16.78 -7.32
N ALA A 79 -5.63 16.65 -7.79
CA ALA A 79 -5.26 16.91 -9.18
C ALA A 79 -5.98 15.99 -10.18
N ASN A 80 -6.41 14.81 -9.75
CA ASN A 80 -7.17 13.85 -10.54
C ASN A 80 -8.70 14.01 -10.40
N GLY A 81 -9.17 15.13 -9.83
CA GLY A 81 -10.60 15.48 -9.79
C GLY A 81 -11.39 14.85 -8.65
N TYR A 82 -10.72 14.27 -7.66
CA TYR A 82 -11.40 13.82 -6.44
C TYR A 82 -11.73 15.03 -5.55
N THR A 83 -12.87 14.98 -4.86
CA THR A 83 -13.25 16.06 -3.94
C THR A 83 -12.42 16.01 -2.66
N ILE A 84 -12.28 17.16 -2.00
CA ILE A 84 -11.55 17.27 -0.73
C ILE A 84 -12.19 16.36 0.33
N GLU A 85 -13.52 16.37 0.43
CA GLU A 85 -14.26 15.57 1.42
C GLU A 85 -14.04 14.06 1.21
N PHE A 86 -13.93 13.63 -0.04
CA PHE A 86 -13.59 12.24 -0.34
C PHE A 86 -12.19 11.89 0.18
N VAL A 87 -11.18 12.72 -0.13
CA VAL A 87 -9.80 12.48 0.27
C VAL A 87 -9.69 12.47 1.79
N GLU A 88 -10.20 13.50 2.46
CA GLU A 88 -10.16 13.63 3.93
C GLU A 88 -10.82 12.44 4.62
N LYS A 89 -12.02 12.05 4.16
CA LYS A 89 -12.74 10.89 4.71
C LYS A 89 -11.91 9.60 4.58
N ARG A 90 -11.19 9.41 3.47
CA ARG A 90 -10.37 8.22 3.26
C ARG A 90 -9.10 8.23 4.11
N ILE A 91 -8.45 9.38 4.24
CA ILE A 91 -7.31 9.56 5.14
C ILE A 91 -7.72 9.29 6.59
N GLU A 92 -8.85 9.86 7.04
CA GLU A 92 -9.38 9.65 8.37
C GLU A 92 -9.72 8.17 8.63
N GLN A 93 -10.42 7.52 7.70
CA GLN A 93 -10.73 6.10 7.78
C GLN A 93 -9.46 5.25 7.91
N PHE A 94 -8.38 5.60 7.21
CA PHE A 94 -7.09 4.92 7.35
C PHE A 94 -6.53 5.05 8.77
N PHE A 95 -6.41 6.28 9.28
CA PHE A 95 -5.84 6.49 10.61
C PHE A 95 -6.71 5.91 11.74
N THR A 96 -8.04 6.02 11.62
CA THR A 96 -8.99 5.41 12.56
C THR A 96 -8.89 3.89 12.54
N HIS A 97 -8.81 3.27 11.36
CA HIS A 97 -8.71 1.81 11.23
C HIS A 97 -7.47 1.23 11.91
N PHE A 98 -6.34 1.95 11.88
CA PHE A 98 -5.11 1.52 12.52
C PHE A 98 -4.93 2.07 13.95
N ALA A 99 -5.94 2.77 14.49
CA ALA A 99 -5.94 3.41 15.81
C ALA A 99 -4.71 4.33 16.02
N VAL A 100 -4.46 5.19 15.04
CA VAL A 100 -3.33 6.13 15.01
C VAL A 100 -3.77 7.53 14.54
N LEU A 101 -4.97 7.95 14.93
CA LEU A 101 -5.55 9.25 14.56
C LEU A 101 -4.67 10.44 14.98
N SER A 102 -3.93 10.30 16.08
CA SER A 102 -2.98 11.32 16.56
C SER A 102 -1.86 11.63 15.56
N LEU A 103 -1.49 10.70 14.67
CA LEU A 103 -0.48 10.94 13.62
C LEU A 103 -0.92 11.97 12.57
N ARG A 104 -2.20 12.34 12.54
CA ARG A 104 -2.70 13.39 11.65
C ARG A 104 -2.25 14.77 12.13
N SER A 105 -2.17 14.97 13.44
CA SER A 105 -1.86 16.26 14.07
C SER A 105 -0.43 16.33 14.59
N ASP A 106 0.14 15.20 15.02
CA ASP A 106 1.48 15.14 15.59
C ASP A 106 2.34 14.10 14.87
N LEU A 107 3.52 14.48 14.43
CA LEU A 107 4.46 13.63 13.70
C LEU A 107 5.30 12.81 14.69
N ASP A 108 4.61 11.99 15.50
CA ASP A 108 5.23 11.15 16.50
C ASP A 108 5.82 9.87 15.87
N GLN A 109 7.15 9.80 15.84
CA GLN A 109 7.89 8.66 15.31
C GLN A 109 7.61 7.35 16.07
N GLN A 110 7.31 7.38 17.37
CA GLN A 110 7.01 6.19 18.17
C GLN A 110 5.65 5.61 17.82
N ILE A 111 4.63 6.45 17.67
CA ILE A 111 3.30 6.02 17.20
C ILE A 111 3.42 5.47 15.78
N TYR A 112 4.20 6.12 14.92
CA TYR A 112 4.46 5.64 13.57
C TYR A 112 5.19 4.28 13.54
N LYS A 113 6.18 4.05 14.40
CA LYS A 113 6.83 2.73 14.55
C LYS A 113 5.83 1.64 14.97
N LYS A 114 4.87 1.95 15.85
CA LYS A 114 3.80 1.01 16.23
C LYS A 114 2.90 0.68 15.04
N LEU A 115 2.53 1.68 14.24
CA LEU A 115 1.78 1.50 12.99
C LEU A 115 2.52 0.58 12.02
N ARG A 116 3.80 0.87 11.74
CA ARG A 116 4.66 0.05 10.88
C ARG A 116 4.66 -1.40 11.34
N ARG A 117 4.92 -1.64 12.64
CA ARG A 117 4.94 -3.00 13.20
C ARG A 117 3.61 -3.73 13.02
N ARG A 118 2.48 -3.06 13.28
CA ARG A 118 1.15 -3.65 13.05
C ARG A 118 0.95 -4.06 11.60
N LEU A 119 1.33 -3.21 10.65
CA LEU A 119 1.19 -3.48 9.22
C LEU A 119 2.13 -4.58 8.70
N PHE A 120 3.35 -4.68 9.23
CA PHE A 120 4.25 -5.80 8.91
C PHE A 120 3.72 -7.13 9.46
N ASN A 121 3.16 -7.13 10.67
CA ASN A 121 2.55 -8.31 11.26
C ASN A 121 1.31 -8.74 10.47
N PHE A 122 0.46 -7.79 10.09
CA PHE A 122 -0.73 -8.05 9.27
C PHE A 122 -0.38 -8.69 7.92
N ALA A 123 0.63 -8.19 7.21
CA ALA A 123 1.08 -8.80 5.96
C ALA A 123 1.64 -10.22 6.16
N SER A 124 2.37 -10.44 7.25
CA SER A 124 2.92 -11.76 7.59
C SER A 124 1.82 -12.77 7.93
N GLU A 125 0.77 -12.33 8.63
CA GLU A 125 -0.41 -13.14 8.94
C GLU A 125 -1.23 -13.47 7.70
N GLN A 126 -1.45 -12.49 6.81
CA GLN A 126 -2.11 -12.70 5.51
C GLN A 126 -1.38 -13.75 4.67
N LYS A 127 -0.05 -13.64 4.59
CA LYS A 127 0.79 -14.59 3.85
C LYS A 127 0.63 -16.02 4.39
N ARG A 128 0.73 -16.19 5.71
CA ARG A 128 0.56 -17.51 6.37
C ARG A 128 -0.83 -18.11 6.15
N MET A 129 -1.88 -17.29 6.16
CA MET A 129 -3.24 -17.76 5.91
C MET A 129 -3.41 -18.25 4.47
N ILE A 130 -2.85 -17.53 3.50
CA ILE A 130 -2.90 -17.90 2.09
C ILE A 130 -2.11 -19.20 1.83
N GLU A 131 -0.91 -19.32 2.40
CA GLU A 131 -0.10 -20.55 2.32
C GLU A 131 -0.87 -21.76 2.86
N LYS A 132 -1.54 -21.62 4.02
CA LYS A 132 -2.42 -22.67 4.57
C LYS A 132 -3.59 -23.02 3.64
N TYR A 133 -4.25 -22.04 3.04
CA TYR A 133 -5.35 -22.29 2.11
C TYR A 133 -4.87 -23.05 0.86
N GLN A 134 -3.71 -22.69 0.31
CA GLN A 134 -3.12 -23.39 -0.84
C GLN A 134 -2.70 -24.83 -0.52
N GLU A 135 -2.18 -25.08 0.69
CA GLU A 135 -1.89 -26.44 1.16
C GLU A 135 -3.15 -27.29 1.31
N LEU A 136 -4.24 -26.70 1.82
CA LEU A 136 -5.54 -27.38 1.95
C LEU A 136 -6.18 -27.70 0.59
N GLU A 137 -6.04 -26.82 -0.41
CA GLU A 137 -6.51 -27.10 -1.77
C GLU A 137 -5.68 -28.17 -2.47
N LYS A 138 -4.35 -28.19 -2.26
CA LYS A 138 -3.48 -29.24 -2.81
C LYS A 138 -3.76 -30.63 -2.22
N LYS A 139 -4.21 -30.71 -0.96
CA LYS A 139 -4.60 -31.98 -0.31
C LYS A 139 -5.97 -32.51 -0.73
N LYS A 140 -6.78 -31.70 -1.43
CA LYS A 140 -8.10 -32.10 -1.95
C LYS A 140 -8.07 -32.59 -3.40
N LYS A 141 -6.93 -32.47 -4.09
CA LYS A 141 -6.65 -33.09 -5.39
C LYS A 141 -5.86 -34.37 -5.18
#